data_AF-A0A158P1N8-F1
#
_entry.id   AF-A0A158P1N8-F1
#
_cell.length_a   1.000
_cell.length_b   1.000
_cell.length_c   1.000
_cell.angle_alpha   90.00
_cell.angle_beta   90.00
_cell.angle_gamma   90.00
#
_symmetry.space_group_name_H-M   'P 1'
#
loop_
_entity.id
_entity.type
_entity.pdbx_description
1 polymer ?
#
loop_
_entity_poly.entity_id
_entity_poly.type
_entity_poly.pdbx_seq_one_letter_code
_entity_poly.pdbx_strand_id
1 'polypeptide(L)'
;MISNTVQKLNTIFNVQLLISMIITFCQINLDLYIYLIKWHDGLVINLNGQASKLFLSTTIFYIIKLVLIVWACETGKNQAQEIRITIHDVLNKAKDKQIKNELQSFSLQILHCKNIFSAKGFNMDAMFLTTMMDMLYINCVCLLKACFKDVNNNLQQMEELIINSESRVPMLFYYKQKNLFLIMKLKILKKQHMMISNTVQMLNTIFSMQLLASTIITFGQISLDLYIHLFQWHDGVFINLNGQFSEFILSDIIYYIIKLALIVWACETCKNQAQEIRTTIHDVLNSTKDEQIKNEV
;
A
#
# COMPACT_ATOMS: atom_id res chain seq x y z
N MET A 1 -20.15 -23.04 24.77
CA MET A 1 -19.09 -23.92 24.21
C MET A 1 -18.35 -23.26 23.04
N ILE A 2 -19.04 -22.76 22.00
CA ILE A 2 -18.41 -22.13 20.81
C ILE A 2 -17.57 -20.88 21.13
N SER A 3 -18.06 -19.96 21.98
CA SER A 3 -17.28 -18.78 22.42
C SER A 3 -15.96 -19.17 23.11
N ASN A 4 -15.99 -20.17 24.00
CA ASN A 4 -14.78 -20.71 24.63
C ASN A 4 -13.80 -21.29 23.60
N THR A 5 -14.29 -21.85 22.49
CA THR A 5 -13.45 -22.33 21.40
C THR A 5 -12.83 -21.17 20.63
N VAL A 6 -13.60 -20.13 20.26
CA VAL A 6 -13.07 -18.93 19.58
C VAL A 6 -12.04 -18.21 20.45
N GLN A 7 -12.30 -18.09 21.75
CA GLN A 7 -11.39 -17.46 22.69
C GLN A 7 -10.11 -18.29 22.87
N LYS A 8 -10.21 -19.63 22.91
CA LYS A 8 -9.03 -20.52 22.86
C LYS A 8 -8.27 -20.40 21.54
N LEU A 9 -8.98 -20.32 20.41
CA LEU A 9 -8.38 -20.16 19.08
C LEU A 9 -7.63 -18.83 18.99
N ASN A 10 -8.22 -17.75 19.48
CA ASN A 10 -7.55 -16.47 19.64
C ASN A 10 -6.34 -16.62 20.55
N THR A 11 -6.43 -17.21 21.74
CA THR A 11 -5.24 -17.33 22.63
C THR A 11 -4.12 -18.17 22.01
N ILE A 12 -4.45 -19.24 21.27
CA ILE A 12 -3.47 -20.15 20.65
C ILE A 12 -2.86 -19.54 19.39
N PHE A 13 -3.68 -19.03 18.48
CA PHE A 13 -3.24 -18.60 17.15
C PHE A 13 -2.99 -17.10 17.03
N ASN A 14 -3.38 -16.25 17.99
CA ASN A 14 -3.09 -14.81 18.02
C ASN A 14 -1.63 -14.51 17.69
N VAL A 15 -0.72 -15.13 18.46
CA VAL A 15 0.70 -14.80 18.36
C VAL A 15 1.26 -15.33 17.05
N GLN A 16 0.82 -16.52 16.64
CA GLN A 16 1.21 -17.12 15.36
C GLN A 16 0.71 -16.32 14.15
N LEU A 17 -0.52 -15.81 14.19
CA LEU A 17 -1.09 -14.97 13.14
C LEU A 17 -0.37 -13.62 13.08
N LEU A 18 -0.13 -12.98 14.22
CA LEU A 18 0.65 -11.75 14.30
C LEU A 18 2.05 -11.95 13.70
N ILE A 19 2.75 -13.00 14.14
CA ILE A 19 4.08 -13.35 13.65
C ILE A 19 4.04 -13.65 12.15
N SER A 20 3.05 -14.42 11.67
CA SER A 20 2.91 -14.70 10.24
C SER A 20 2.69 -13.43 9.43
N MET A 21 1.87 -12.48 9.92
CA MET A 21 1.63 -11.20 9.25
C MET A 21 2.87 -10.32 9.25
N ILE A 22 3.56 -10.19 10.39
CA ILE A 22 4.80 -9.42 10.51
C ILE A 22 5.87 -10.01 9.58
N ILE A 23 6.06 -11.33 9.58
CA ILE A 23 7.00 -12.01 8.69
C ILE A 23 6.62 -11.76 7.23
N THR A 24 5.34 -11.86 6.88
CA THR A 24 4.88 -11.62 5.50
C THR A 24 5.13 -10.18 5.08
N PHE A 25 4.85 -9.21 5.95
CA PHE A 25 5.15 -7.80 5.70
C PHE A 25 6.65 -7.54 5.57
N CYS A 26 7.47 -8.09 6.45
CA CYS A 26 8.93 -7.99 6.38
C CYS A 26 9.47 -8.64 5.09
N GLN A 27 8.93 -9.79 4.67
CA GLN A 27 9.32 -10.47 3.43
C GLN A 27 8.99 -9.62 2.21
N ILE A 28 7.79 -9.04 2.13
CA ILE A 28 7.43 -8.15 1.03
C ILE A 28 8.37 -6.93 0.96
N ASN A 29 8.68 -6.31 2.10
CA ASN A 29 9.60 -5.17 2.15
C ASN A 29 11.04 -5.56 1.81
N LEU A 30 11.51 -6.70 2.28
CA LEU A 30 12.86 -7.21 2.01
C LEU A 30 13.01 -7.60 0.54
N ASP A 31 12.01 -8.24 -0.05
CA ASP A 31 11.99 -8.53 -1.48
C ASP A 31 12.02 -7.22 -2.29
N LEU A 32 11.22 -6.20 -1.90
CA LEU A 32 11.20 -4.87 -2.53
C LEU A 32 12.58 -4.21 -2.49
N TYR A 33 13.27 -4.34 -1.36
CA TYR A 33 14.60 -3.80 -1.16
C TYR A 33 15.67 -4.54 -1.96
N ILE A 34 15.61 -5.88 -2.04
CA ILE A 34 16.48 -6.68 -2.89
C ILE A 34 16.26 -6.35 -4.37
N TYR A 35 15.02 -6.09 -4.78
CA TYR A 35 14.69 -5.63 -6.12
C TYR A 35 15.39 -4.31 -6.44
N LEU A 36 15.40 -3.34 -5.52
CA LEU A 36 16.15 -2.09 -5.65
C LEU A 36 17.65 -2.31 -5.81
N ILE A 37 18.26 -3.13 -4.95
CA ILE A 37 19.71 -3.40 -5.01
C ILE A 37 20.07 -4.02 -6.36
N LYS A 38 19.31 -5.03 -6.80
CA LYS A 38 19.55 -5.68 -8.09
C LYS A 38 19.36 -4.73 -9.28
N TRP A 39 18.45 -3.77 -9.15
CA TRP A 39 18.24 -2.71 -10.14
C TRP A 39 19.44 -1.75 -10.18
N HIS A 40 19.92 -1.30 -9.02
CA HIS A 40 21.04 -0.37 -8.89
C HIS A 40 22.38 -0.96 -9.37
N ASP A 41 22.65 -2.24 -9.09
CA ASP A 41 23.88 -2.92 -9.52
C ASP A 41 23.90 -3.28 -11.02
N GLY A 42 22.88 -2.88 -11.79
CA GLY A 42 22.78 -3.16 -13.23
C GLY A 42 22.52 -4.63 -13.59
N LEU A 43 22.42 -5.52 -12.60
CA LEU A 43 22.18 -6.96 -12.78
C LEU A 43 20.84 -7.24 -13.48
N VAL A 44 19.85 -6.36 -13.31
CA VAL A 44 18.52 -6.44 -13.96
C VAL A 44 18.60 -6.20 -15.47
N ILE A 45 19.60 -5.48 -15.99
CA ILE A 45 19.76 -5.25 -17.44
C ILE A 45 20.11 -6.56 -18.16
N ASN A 46 20.76 -7.51 -17.46
CA ASN A 46 21.13 -8.81 -18.02
C ASN A 46 20.04 -9.89 -17.80
N LEU A 47 19.21 -9.74 -16.75
CA LEU A 47 18.11 -10.65 -16.43
C LEU A 47 16.78 -10.14 -17.01
N ASN A 48 16.72 -10.18 -18.34
CA ASN A 48 15.56 -9.92 -19.19
C ASN A 48 14.21 -10.34 -18.56
N GLY A 49 13.35 -9.40 -18.14
CA GLY A 49 11.91 -9.53 -17.84
C GLY A 49 11.41 -10.62 -16.85
N GLN A 50 12.24 -11.59 -16.47
CA GLN A 50 11.89 -12.75 -15.64
C GLN A 50 12.08 -12.43 -14.16
N ALA A 51 13.13 -11.69 -13.79
CA ALA A 51 13.37 -11.29 -12.40
C ALA A 51 12.24 -10.40 -11.86
N SER A 52 11.73 -9.46 -12.67
CA SER A 52 10.56 -8.65 -12.32
C SER A 52 9.29 -9.50 -12.22
N LYS A 53 9.07 -10.46 -13.12
CA LYS A 53 7.95 -11.40 -13.05
C LYS A 53 7.98 -12.27 -11.81
N LEU A 54 9.16 -12.78 -11.41
CA LEU A 54 9.32 -13.68 -10.27
C LEU A 54 9.13 -12.91 -8.94
N PHE A 55 9.62 -11.68 -8.87
CA PHE A 55 9.38 -10.75 -7.75
C PHE A 55 7.89 -10.34 -7.61
N LEU A 56 7.22 -10.05 -8.73
CA LEU A 56 5.79 -9.77 -8.71
C LEU A 56 4.99 -11.02 -8.32
N SER A 57 5.39 -12.20 -8.77
CA SER A 57 4.76 -13.47 -8.41
C SER A 57 4.86 -13.76 -6.91
N THR A 58 6.00 -13.51 -6.27
CA THR A 58 6.14 -13.69 -4.82
C THR A 58 5.31 -12.67 -4.05
N THR A 59 5.31 -11.41 -4.49
CA THR A 59 4.49 -10.35 -3.89
C THR A 59 3.00 -10.67 -3.97
N ILE A 60 2.51 -11.13 -5.13
CA ILE A 60 1.11 -11.55 -5.33
C ILE A 60 0.76 -12.72 -4.40
N PHE A 61 1.64 -13.72 -4.26
CA PHE A 61 1.43 -14.85 -3.36
C PHE A 61 1.26 -14.41 -1.90
N TYR A 62 2.10 -13.50 -1.42
CA TYR A 62 2.02 -12.97 -0.06
C TYR A 62 0.76 -12.13 0.17
N ILE A 63 0.33 -11.34 -0.83
CA ILE A 63 -0.94 -10.59 -0.80
C ILE A 63 -2.12 -11.55 -0.70
N ILE A 64 -2.19 -12.60 -1.53
CA ILE A 64 -3.26 -13.60 -1.50
C ILE A 64 -3.31 -14.29 -0.13
N LYS A 65 -2.15 -14.62 0.44
CA LYS A 65 -2.06 -15.22 1.77
C LYS A 65 -2.68 -14.33 2.84
N LEU A 66 -2.39 -13.03 2.83
CA LEU A 66 -2.98 -12.06 3.77
C LEU A 66 -4.50 -11.94 3.60
N VAL A 67 -4.97 -11.85 2.35
CA VAL A 67 -6.41 -11.78 2.02
C VAL A 67 -7.15 -13.01 2.53
N LEU A 68 -6.61 -14.22 2.31
CA LEU A 68 -7.25 -15.47 2.75
C LEU A 68 -7.37 -15.56 4.27
N ILE A 69 -6.35 -15.11 5.01
CA ILE A 69 -6.37 -15.09 6.47
C ILE A 69 -7.48 -14.16 6.97
N VAL A 70 -7.52 -12.92 6.48
CA VAL A 70 -8.52 -11.93 6.90
C VAL A 70 -9.92 -12.37 6.46
N TRP A 71 -10.06 -12.93 5.27
CA TRP A 71 -11.33 -13.45 4.77
C TRP A 71 -11.90 -14.58 5.66
N ALA A 72 -11.05 -15.51 6.10
CA ALA A 72 -11.47 -16.57 7.03
C ALA A 72 -11.93 -15.99 8.38
N CYS A 73 -11.21 -14.99 8.91
CA CYS A 73 -11.59 -14.29 10.14
C CYS A 73 -12.93 -13.55 10.01
N GLU A 74 -13.13 -12.78 8.94
CA GLU A 74 -14.36 -12.01 8.72
C GLU A 74 -15.56 -12.93 8.50
N THR A 75 -15.37 -14.04 7.77
CA THR A 75 -16.44 -15.03 7.55
C THR A 75 -16.89 -15.67 8.88
N GLY A 76 -15.94 -16.05 9.75
CA GLY A 76 -16.28 -16.60 11.06
C GLY A 76 -17.02 -15.60 11.96
N LYS A 77 -16.64 -14.31 11.89
CA LYS A 77 -17.34 -13.22 12.59
C LYS A 77 -18.77 -13.02 12.07
N ASN A 78 -18.96 -13.02 10.75
CA ASN A 78 -20.28 -12.87 10.12
C ASN A 78 -21.23 -14.02 10.49
N GLN A 79 -20.73 -15.27 10.46
CA GLN A 79 -21.51 -16.43 10.91
C GLN A 79 -21.91 -16.34 12.39
N ALA A 80 -21.01 -15.87 13.26
CA ALA A 80 -21.34 -15.65 14.66
C ALA A 80 -22.44 -14.59 14.86
N GLN A 81 -22.46 -13.55 14.02
CA GLN A 81 -23.49 -12.52 14.02
C GLN A 81 -24.84 -13.05 13.51
N GLU A 82 -24.85 -13.91 12.51
CA GLU A 82 -26.06 -14.56 11.99
C GLU A 82 -26.76 -15.44 13.05
N ILE A 83 -25.98 -16.18 13.85
CA ILE A 83 -26.50 -16.94 14.99
C ILE A 83 -27.21 -16.01 15.99
N ARG A 84 -26.61 -14.85 16.27
CA ARG A 84 -27.21 -13.86 17.18
C ARG A 84 -28.54 -13.32 16.64
N ILE A 85 -28.63 -13.04 15.35
CA ILE A 85 -29.87 -12.58 14.71
C ILE A 85 -30.95 -13.67 14.80
N THR A 86 -30.59 -14.92 14.46
CA THR A 86 -31.51 -16.07 14.51
C THR A 86 -32.09 -16.28 15.91
N ILE A 87 -31.27 -16.18 16.95
CA ILE A 87 -31.73 -16.31 18.33
C ILE A 87 -32.72 -15.20 18.68
N HIS A 88 -32.45 -13.97 18.22
CA HIS A 88 -33.35 -12.84 18.46
C HIS A 88 -34.71 -13.05 17.77
N ASP A 89 -34.72 -13.57 16.54
CA ASP A 89 -35.94 -13.89 15.81
C ASP A 89 -36.75 -15.01 16.47
N VAL A 90 -36.09 -16.06 16.94
CA VAL A 90 -36.74 -17.17 17.66
C VAL A 90 -37.29 -16.69 19.01
N LEU A 91 -36.52 -15.87 19.74
CA LEU A 91 -36.95 -15.25 21.00
C LEU A 91 -38.24 -14.44 20.81
N ASN A 92 -38.34 -13.68 19.73
CA ASN A 92 -39.52 -12.85 19.42
C ASN A 92 -40.76 -13.69 19.07
N LYS A 93 -40.57 -14.90 18.51
CA LYS A 93 -41.67 -15.81 18.13
C LYS A 93 -42.09 -16.76 19.26
N ALA A 94 -41.23 -16.99 20.26
CA ALA A 94 -41.50 -17.92 21.34
C ALA A 94 -42.64 -17.43 22.26
N LYS A 95 -43.68 -18.27 22.41
CA LYS A 95 -44.81 -18.02 23.32
C LYS A 95 -44.63 -18.67 24.69
N ASP A 96 -43.91 -19.79 24.74
CA ASP A 96 -43.64 -20.50 25.98
C ASP A 96 -42.65 -19.72 26.87
N LYS A 97 -43.00 -19.55 28.14
CA LYS A 97 -42.24 -18.72 29.08
C LYS A 97 -40.91 -19.35 29.48
N GLN A 98 -40.84 -20.68 29.57
CA GLN A 98 -39.61 -21.41 29.90
C GLN A 98 -38.62 -21.34 28.74
N ILE A 99 -39.08 -21.55 27.51
CA ILE A 99 -38.26 -21.42 26.28
C ILE A 99 -37.76 -19.98 26.13
N LYS A 100 -38.61 -18.99 26.39
CA LYS A 100 -38.23 -17.57 26.31
C LYS A 100 -37.13 -17.21 27.31
N ASN A 101 -37.21 -17.72 28.54
CA ASN A 101 -36.18 -17.48 29.56
C ASN A 101 -34.83 -18.12 29.20
N GLU A 102 -34.82 -19.35 28.66
CA GLU A 102 -33.59 -19.99 28.18
C GLU A 102 -32.97 -19.26 26.99
N LEU A 103 -33.78 -18.89 25.99
CA LEU A 103 -33.32 -18.11 24.84
C LEU A 103 -32.78 -16.75 25.24
N GLN A 104 -33.38 -16.11 26.25
CA GLN A 104 -32.89 -14.84 26.78
C GLN A 104 -31.53 -15.01 27.46
N SER A 105 -31.35 -16.06 28.27
CA SER A 105 -30.05 -16.42 28.85
C SER A 105 -29.00 -16.70 27.77
N PHE A 106 -29.37 -17.46 26.73
CA PHE A 106 -28.47 -17.78 25.62
C PHE A 106 -28.09 -16.53 24.81
N SER A 107 -29.06 -15.66 24.51
CA SER A 107 -28.82 -14.37 23.87
C SER A 107 -27.88 -13.49 24.70
N LEU A 108 -28.06 -13.46 26.02
CA LEU A 108 -27.20 -12.69 26.93
C LEU A 108 -25.75 -13.23 26.91
N GLN A 109 -25.60 -14.56 26.96
CA GLN A 109 -24.28 -15.20 26.89
C GLN A 109 -23.56 -14.89 25.58
N ILE A 110 -24.25 -14.93 24.45
CA ILE A 110 -23.68 -14.57 23.14
C ILE A 110 -23.34 -13.08 23.06
N LEU A 111 -24.17 -12.20 23.64
CA LEU A 111 -23.90 -10.76 23.68
C LEU A 111 -22.59 -10.45 24.43
N HIS A 112 -22.33 -11.15 25.54
CA HIS A 112 -21.09 -11.01 26.29
C HIS A 112 -19.87 -11.65 25.60
N CYS A 113 -20.09 -12.52 24.61
CA CYS A 113 -19.04 -13.17 23.84
C CYS A 113 -18.76 -12.40 22.55
N LYS A 114 -17.84 -11.43 22.61
CA LYS A 114 -17.30 -10.78 21.41
C LYS A 114 -16.47 -11.81 20.62
N ASN A 115 -17.07 -12.43 19.60
CA ASN A 115 -16.38 -13.28 18.64
C ASN A 115 -15.59 -12.43 17.63
N ILE A 116 -14.65 -11.63 18.13
CA ILE A 116 -13.73 -10.83 17.33
C ILE A 116 -12.44 -11.62 17.23
N PHE A 117 -12.00 -11.95 16.01
CA PHE A 117 -10.67 -12.50 15.80
C PHE A 117 -9.66 -11.38 15.96
N SER A 118 -8.78 -11.52 16.95
CA SER A 118 -7.79 -10.49 17.27
C SER A 118 -6.41 -11.11 17.48
N ALA A 119 -5.38 -10.49 16.93
CA ALA A 119 -3.99 -10.80 17.24
C ALA A 119 -3.41 -9.71 18.14
N LYS A 120 -3.16 -10.07 19.40
CA LYS A 120 -2.43 -9.23 20.39
C LYS A 120 -2.92 -7.77 20.48
N GLY A 121 -4.22 -7.55 20.30
CA GLY A 121 -4.86 -6.22 20.35
C GLY A 121 -5.26 -5.64 18.99
N PHE A 122 -4.81 -6.22 17.87
CA PHE A 122 -5.25 -5.84 16.53
C PHE A 122 -6.41 -6.71 16.08
N ASN A 123 -7.50 -6.07 15.62
CA ASN A 123 -8.62 -6.79 15.01
C ASN A 123 -8.22 -7.24 13.61
N MET A 124 -8.43 -8.52 13.31
CA MET A 124 -8.18 -9.08 11.99
C MET A 124 -9.41 -8.84 11.11
N ASP A 125 -9.60 -7.60 10.69
CA ASP A 125 -10.73 -7.17 9.89
C ASP A 125 -10.30 -6.58 8.53
N ALA A 126 -11.30 -6.27 7.70
CA ALA A 126 -11.07 -5.64 6.40
C ALA A 126 -10.36 -4.28 6.50
N MET A 127 -10.50 -3.57 7.63
CA MET A 127 -9.86 -2.27 7.84
C MET A 127 -8.35 -2.44 8.02
N PHE A 128 -7.93 -3.40 8.86
CA PHE A 128 -6.53 -3.75 9.04
C PHE A 128 -5.85 -4.15 7.73
N LEU A 129 -6.53 -4.98 6.93
CA LEU A 129 -6.04 -5.37 5.60
C LEU A 129 -5.87 -4.17 4.68
N THR A 130 -6.85 -3.27 4.67
CA THR A 130 -6.81 -2.05 3.85
C THR A 130 -5.61 -1.18 4.20
N THR A 131 -5.37 -0.95 5.50
CA THR A 131 -4.21 -0.19 5.97
C THR A 131 -2.88 -0.83 5.57
N MET A 132 -2.76 -2.17 5.65
CA MET A 132 -1.56 -2.86 5.19
C MET A 132 -1.32 -2.69 3.68
N MET A 133 -2.38 -2.80 2.88
CA MET A 133 -2.27 -2.64 1.43
C MET A 133 -1.91 -1.20 1.03
N ASP A 134 -2.45 -0.21 1.73
CA ASP A 134 -2.14 1.20 1.47
C ASP A 134 -0.68 1.52 1.81
N MET A 135 -0.15 1.00 2.92
CA MET A 135 1.26 1.14 3.28
C MET A 135 2.18 0.46 2.27
N LEU A 136 1.81 -0.73 1.79
CA LEU A 136 2.55 -1.42 0.73
C LEU A 136 2.58 -0.60 -0.56
N TYR A 137 1.44 -0.03 -0.95
CA TYR A 137 1.36 0.84 -2.12
C TYR A 137 2.28 2.06 -1.99
N ILE A 138 2.24 2.77 -0.85
CA ILE A 138 3.13 3.91 -0.59
C ILE A 138 4.60 3.49 -0.74
N ASN A 139 4.99 2.34 -0.18
CA ASN A 139 6.37 1.83 -0.28
C ASN A 139 6.76 1.60 -1.74
N CYS A 140 5.91 0.97 -2.55
CA CYS A 140 6.13 0.78 -3.98
C CYS A 140 6.26 2.10 -4.75
N VAL A 141 5.42 3.09 -4.45
CA VAL A 141 5.46 4.41 -5.11
C VAL A 141 6.74 5.17 -4.74
N CYS A 142 7.14 5.15 -3.47
CA CYS A 142 8.41 5.71 -3.00
C CYS A 142 9.62 5.03 -3.66
N LEU A 143 9.54 3.72 -3.89
CA LEU A 143 10.54 2.95 -4.64
C LEU A 143 10.69 3.48 -6.07
N LEU A 144 9.56 3.60 -6.78
CA LEU A 144 9.52 4.06 -8.17
C LEU A 144 10.04 5.49 -8.29
N LYS A 145 9.71 6.35 -7.32
CA LYS A 145 10.28 7.70 -7.22
C LYS A 145 11.81 7.67 -7.13
N ALA A 146 12.38 6.80 -6.30
CA ALA A 146 13.84 6.67 -6.20
C ALA A 146 14.45 6.22 -7.54
N CYS A 147 13.83 5.27 -8.24
CA CYS A 147 14.27 4.83 -9.56
C CYS A 147 14.22 5.97 -10.60
N PHE A 148 13.15 6.77 -10.64
CA PHE A 148 13.07 7.92 -11.53
C PHE A 148 14.13 8.98 -11.21
N LYS A 149 14.39 9.22 -9.92
CA LYS A 149 15.44 10.14 -9.48
C LYS A 149 16.82 9.69 -9.94
N ASP A 150 17.11 8.39 -9.85
CA ASP A 150 18.39 7.84 -10.31
C ASP A 150 18.56 7.96 -11.83
N VAL A 151 17.52 7.68 -12.63
CA VAL A 151 17.54 7.94 -14.08
C VAL A 151 17.82 9.42 -14.37
N ASN A 152 17.16 10.34 -13.65
CA ASN A 152 17.35 11.77 -13.82
C ASN A 152 18.79 12.21 -13.50
N ASN A 153 19.34 11.75 -12.37
CA ASN A 153 20.72 12.06 -11.97
C ASN A 153 21.74 11.55 -13.01
N ASN A 154 21.54 10.34 -13.52
CA ASN A 154 22.41 9.76 -14.55
C ASN A 154 22.35 10.54 -15.88
N LEU A 155 21.19 11.12 -16.19
CA LEU A 155 20.98 11.97 -17.35
C LEU A 155 21.65 13.35 -17.17
N GLN A 156 21.53 13.96 -16.00
CA GLN A 156 22.25 15.21 -15.65
C GLN A 156 23.76 15.04 -15.71
N GLN A 157 24.31 13.93 -15.18
CA GLN A 157 25.74 13.62 -15.33
C GLN A 157 26.15 13.50 -16.81
N MET A 158 25.26 13.00 -17.67
CA MET A 158 25.52 12.91 -19.10
C MET A 158 25.57 14.30 -19.73
N GLU A 159 24.65 15.19 -19.35
CA GLU A 159 24.62 16.60 -19.76
C GLU A 159 25.92 17.33 -19.40
N GLU A 160 26.37 17.22 -18.15
CA GLU A 160 27.64 17.81 -17.69
C GLU A 160 28.84 17.31 -18.50
N LEU A 161 28.85 16.01 -18.87
CA LEU A 161 29.91 15.44 -19.71
C LEU A 161 29.89 15.99 -21.14
N ILE A 162 28.72 16.37 -21.68
CA ILE A 162 28.57 16.99 -23.00
C ILE A 162 29.12 18.42 -22.96
N ILE A 163 28.68 19.24 -22.01
CA ILE A 163 29.10 20.64 -21.84
C ILE A 163 30.62 20.73 -21.60
N ASN A 164 31.17 19.91 -20.70
CA ASN A 164 32.60 19.97 -20.36
C ASN A 164 33.53 19.57 -21.52
N SER A 165 33.07 18.81 -22.51
CA SER A 165 33.87 18.48 -23.70
C SER A 165 34.22 19.70 -24.55
N GLU A 166 33.35 20.71 -24.59
CA GLU A 166 33.52 21.86 -25.47
C GLU A 166 34.80 22.67 -25.16
N SER A 167 35.39 22.50 -23.96
CA SER A 167 36.57 23.28 -23.52
C SER A 167 37.94 22.63 -23.72
N ARG A 168 38.06 21.35 -24.15
CA ARG A 168 39.37 20.66 -24.25
C ARG A 168 39.67 20.08 -25.64
N VAL A 169 40.86 20.46 -26.13
CA VAL A 169 41.62 20.13 -27.36
C VAL A 169 41.03 19.03 -28.29
N PRO A 170 40.92 19.29 -29.61
CA PRO A 170 40.24 18.39 -30.55
C PRO A 170 41.13 17.21 -30.98
N MET A 171 40.85 16.01 -30.45
CA MET A 171 41.29 14.76 -31.06
C MET A 171 40.06 13.98 -31.54
N LEU A 172 39.85 13.92 -32.85
CA LEU A 172 38.66 13.38 -33.52
C LEU A 172 38.31 11.93 -33.09
N PHE A 173 39.32 11.10 -32.83
CA PHE A 173 39.15 9.72 -32.37
C PHE A 173 38.53 9.63 -30.97
N TYR A 174 38.91 10.54 -30.06
CA TYR A 174 38.34 10.61 -28.71
C TYR A 174 36.86 11.02 -28.75
N TYR A 175 36.51 11.99 -29.59
CA TYR A 175 35.12 12.44 -29.77
C TYR A 175 34.21 11.32 -30.30
N LYS A 176 34.66 10.60 -31.34
CA LYS A 176 33.86 9.52 -31.94
C LYS A 176 33.62 8.37 -30.96
N GLN A 177 34.62 7.99 -30.16
CA GLN A 177 34.49 6.94 -29.15
C GLN A 177 33.65 7.38 -27.94
N LYS A 178 33.79 8.64 -27.49
CA LYS A 178 32.99 9.22 -26.39
C LYS A 178 31.52 9.35 -26.78
N ASN A 179 31.21 9.80 -28.00
CA ASN A 179 29.82 9.91 -28.47
C ASN A 179 29.16 8.53 -28.57
N LEU A 180 29.90 7.51 -29.02
CA LEU A 180 29.40 6.13 -29.05
C LEU A 180 29.07 5.60 -27.64
N PHE A 181 29.89 5.94 -26.64
CA PHE A 181 29.64 5.61 -25.24
C PHE A 181 28.42 6.35 -24.66
N LEU A 182 28.28 7.66 -24.93
CA LEU A 182 27.13 8.46 -24.50
C LEU A 182 25.82 7.96 -25.11
N ILE A 183 25.82 7.63 -26.41
CA ILE A 183 24.69 7.00 -27.10
C ILE A 183 24.30 5.67 -26.45
N MET A 184 25.28 4.83 -26.12
CA MET A 184 25.03 3.55 -25.47
C MET A 184 24.44 3.73 -24.06
N LYS A 185 24.95 4.69 -23.27
CA LYS A 185 24.41 5.05 -21.96
C LYS A 185 22.97 5.58 -22.07
N LEU A 186 22.69 6.44 -23.05
CA LEU A 186 21.36 6.98 -23.31
C LEU A 186 20.35 5.89 -23.68
N LYS A 187 20.73 4.92 -24.54
CA LYS A 187 19.89 3.75 -24.87
C LYS A 187 19.54 2.93 -23.63
N ILE A 188 20.48 2.76 -22.71
CA ILE A 188 20.25 2.05 -21.44
C ILE A 188 19.27 2.85 -20.57
N LEU A 189 19.48 4.16 -20.40
CA LEU A 189 18.59 5.02 -19.63
C LEU A 189 17.16 5.04 -20.19
N LYS A 190 17.01 5.10 -21.52
CA LYS A 190 15.71 5.00 -22.20
C LYS A 190 15.01 3.68 -21.89
N LYS A 191 15.73 2.56 -21.94
CA LYS A 191 15.18 1.24 -21.56
C LYS A 191 14.78 1.18 -20.09
N GLN A 192 15.60 1.72 -19.19
CA GLN A 192 15.29 1.79 -17.75
C GLN A 192 14.02 2.60 -17.50
N HIS A 193 13.92 3.81 -18.07
CA HIS A 193 12.73 4.65 -17.95
C HIS A 193 11.46 3.93 -18.44
N MET A 194 11.53 3.26 -19.59
CA MET A 194 10.40 2.46 -20.11
C MET A 194 10.01 1.31 -19.16
N MET A 195 10.99 0.61 -18.57
CA MET A 195 10.72 -0.46 -17.62
C MET A 195 10.06 0.06 -16.33
N ILE A 196 10.53 1.20 -15.81
CA ILE A 196 9.93 1.86 -14.64
C ILE A 196 8.49 2.29 -14.97
N SER A 197 8.27 2.92 -16.13
CA SER A 197 6.92 3.33 -16.57
C SER A 197 5.96 2.15 -16.71
N ASN A 198 6.41 1.03 -17.28
CA ASN A 198 5.61 -0.20 -17.35
C ASN A 198 5.28 -0.73 -15.94
N THR A 199 6.20 -0.58 -14.98
CA THR A 199 5.99 -1.00 -13.59
C THR A 199 4.96 -0.12 -12.89
N VAL A 200 4.99 1.20 -13.14
CA VAL A 200 3.94 2.14 -12.68
C VAL A 200 2.56 1.72 -13.21
N GLN A 201 2.46 1.37 -14.50
CA GLN A 201 1.20 0.91 -15.09
C GLN A 201 0.69 -0.39 -14.46
N MET A 202 1.58 -1.36 -14.20
CA MET A 202 1.22 -2.58 -13.49
C MET A 202 0.77 -2.29 -12.06
N LEU A 203 1.48 -1.43 -11.33
CA LEU A 203 1.12 -1.01 -9.98
C LEU A 203 -0.29 -0.40 -9.95
N ASN A 204 -0.60 0.49 -10.90
CA ASN A 204 -1.93 1.07 -11.05
C ASN A 204 -3.00 0.01 -11.37
N THR A 205 -2.68 -0.98 -12.20
CA THR A 205 -3.61 -2.06 -12.53
C THR A 205 -3.95 -2.91 -11.29
N ILE A 206 -2.96 -3.19 -10.44
CA ILE A 206 -3.13 -4.01 -9.24
C ILE A 206 -3.83 -3.24 -8.13
N PHE A 207 -3.42 -1.99 -7.87
CA PHE A 207 -3.87 -1.24 -6.69
C PHE A 207 -5.01 -0.26 -6.98
N SER A 208 -5.38 0.03 -8.22
CA SER A 208 -6.43 1.03 -8.54
C SER A 208 -7.77 0.75 -7.85
N MET A 209 -8.28 -0.48 -7.97
CA MET A 209 -9.53 -0.87 -7.33
C MET A 209 -9.42 -0.83 -5.80
N GLN A 210 -8.29 -1.27 -5.26
CA GLN A 210 -8.04 -1.26 -3.82
C GLN A 210 -7.97 0.17 -3.25
N LEU A 211 -7.29 1.09 -3.94
CA LEU A 211 -7.18 2.49 -3.56
C LEU A 211 -8.53 3.19 -3.64
N LEU A 212 -9.33 2.89 -4.66
CA LEU A 212 -10.69 3.41 -4.78
C LEU A 212 -11.55 2.94 -3.60
N ALA A 213 -11.55 1.65 -3.30
CA ALA A 213 -12.27 1.08 -2.16
C ALA A 213 -11.79 1.71 -0.84
N SER A 214 -10.48 1.79 -0.62
CA SER A 214 -9.88 2.41 0.57
C SER A 214 -10.32 3.86 0.74
N THR A 215 -10.30 4.65 -0.34
CA THR A 215 -10.72 6.05 -0.33
C THR A 215 -12.21 6.19 0.04
N ILE A 216 -13.08 5.35 -0.53
CA ILE A 216 -14.52 5.35 -0.23
C ILE A 216 -14.76 4.98 1.24
N ILE A 217 -14.10 3.93 1.72
CA ILE A 217 -14.22 3.48 3.12
C ILE A 217 -13.77 4.57 4.07
N THR A 218 -12.60 5.18 3.82
CA THR A 218 -12.06 6.25 4.65
C THR A 218 -12.96 7.49 4.64
N PHE A 219 -13.53 7.87 3.50
CA PHE A 219 -14.48 8.98 3.44
C PHE A 219 -15.76 8.69 4.22
N GLY A 220 -16.26 7.45 4.13
CA GLY A 220 -17.41 7.00 4.92
C GLY A 220 -17.15 7.04 6.43
N GLN A 221 -15.95 6.62 6.86
CA GLN A 221 -15.53 6.66 8.26
C GLN A 221 -15.44 8.07 8.80
N ILE A 222 -14.71 8.95 8.11
CA ILE A 222 -14.62 10.37 8.47
C ILE A 222 -16.01 10.99 8.57
N SER A 223 -16.91 10.68 7.63
CA SER A 223 -18.29 11.20 7.63
C SER A 223 -19.10 10.72 8.83
N LEU A 224 -18.96 9.43 9.19
CA LEU A 224 -19.63 8.85 10.36
C LEU A 224 -19.09 9.45 11.67
N ASP A 225 -17.77 9.58 11.79
CA ASP A 225 -17.10 10.13 12.96
C ASP A 225 -17.50 11.60 13.18
N LEU A 226 -17.51 12.40 12.10
CA LEU A 226 -18.01 13.77 12.11
C LEU A 226 -19.50 13.84 12.47
N TYR A 227 -20.33 12.96 11.92
CA TYR A 227 -21.75 12.92 12.23
C TYR A 227 -22.00 12.63 13.71
N ILE A 228 -21.30 11.63 14.27
CA ILE A 228 -21.40 11.28 15.71
C ILE A 228 -20.97 12.47 16.57
N HIS A 229 -19.86 13.13 16.20
CA HIS A 229 -19.36 14.30 16.93
C HIS A 229 -20.37 15.46 16.92
N LEU A 230 -20.96 15.77 15.75
CA LEU A 230 -21.97 16.83 15.60
C LEU A 230 -23.27 16.50 16.34
N PHE A 231 -23.72 15.24 16.27
CA PHE A 231 -24.92 14.78 16.96
C PHE A 231 -24.76 14.89 18.48
N GLN A 232 -23.61 14.49 19.02
CA GLN A 232 -23.30 14.64 20.45
C GLN A 232 -23.26 16.11 20.89
N TRP A 233 -22.77 17.01 20.05
CA TRP A 233 -22.74 18.45 20.34
C TRP A 233 -24.15 19.06 20.40
N HIS A 234 -25.04 18.67 19.49
CA HIS A 234 -26.36 19.31 19.35
C HIS A 234 -27.36 18.89 20.44
N ASP A 235 -27.38 17.61 20.83
CA ASP A 235 -28.41 17.12 21.77
C ASP A 235 -28.12 17.48 23.23
N GLY A 236 -26.94 18.03 23.56
CA GLY A 236 -26.54 18.32 24.95
C GLY A 236 -26.49 17.09 25.86
N VAL A 237 -26.80 15.90 25.31
CA VAL A 237 -26.66 14.61 25.96
C VAL A 237 -25.17 14.34 26.02
N PHE A 238 -24.55 14.82 27.10
CA PHE A 238 -23.42 14.18 27.75
C PHE A 238 -23.86 12.73 28.06
N ILE A 239 -23.92 11.85 27.06
CA ILE A 239 -23.73 10.43 27.30
C ILE A 239 -22.40 10.43 28.03
N ASN A 240 -22.40 10.04 29.30
CA ASN A 240 -21.30 10.13 30.25
C ASN A 240 -20.02 9.48 29.70
N LEU A 241 -19.36 10.18 28.79
CA LEU A 241 -18.19 9.80 28.03
C LEU A 241 -17.27 11.00 28.23
N ASN A 242 -16.41 10.88 29.24
CA ASN A 242 -15.34 11.81 29.57
C ASN A 242 -14.69 12.39 28.30
N GLY A 243 -14.08 13.59 28.41
CA GLY A 243 -13.37 14.25 27.30
C GLY A 243 -12.44 13.35 26.46
N GLN A 244 -11.95 12.24 27.05
CA GLN A 244 -11.27 11.14 26.37
C GLN A 244 -12.00 10.62 25.11
N PHE A 245 -13.33 10.49 25.10
CA PHE A 245 -14.05 9.93 23.94
C PHE A 245 -14.08 10.89 22.74
N SER A 246 -14.17 12.19 23.00
CA SER A 246 -14.02 13.22 21.96
C SER A 246 -12.58 13.27 21.43
N GLU A 247 -11.58 13.07 22.29
CA GLU A 247 -10.18 12.96 21.89
C GLU A 247 -9.92 11.72 21.01
N PHE A 248 -10.57 10.59 21.30
CA PHE A 248 -10.50 9.39 20.46
C PHE A 248 -11.06 9.62 19.05
N ILE A 249 -12.24 10.24 18.93
CA ILE A 249 -12.84 10.55 17.61
C ILE A 249 -11.96 11.50 16.81
N LEU A 250 -11.40 12.53 17.45
CA LEU A 250 -10.49 13.47 16.81
C LEU A 250 -9.20 12.77 16.34
N SER A 251 -8.65 11.88 17.17
CA SER A 251 -7.48 11.07 16.84
C SER A 251 -7.73 10.18 15.61
N ASP A 252 -8.90 9.55 15.52
CA ASP A 252 -9.28 8.71 14.39
C ASP A 252 -9.42 9.53 13.10
N ILE A 253 -10.07 10.69 13.14
CA ILE A 253 -10.17 11.60 11.98
C ILE A 253 -8.78 12.06 11.53
N ILE A 254 -7.91 12.46 12.47
CA ILE A 254 -6.53 12.86 12.15
C ILE A 254 -5.78 11.71 11.49
N TYR A 255 -5.90 10.48 12.01
CA TYR A 255 -5.28 9.29 11.44
C TYR A 255 -5.70 9.09 9.98
N TYR A 256 -6.99 9.15 9.68
CA TYR A 256 -7.50 8.98 8.32
C TYR A 256 -7.06 10.09 7.36
N ILE A 257 -6.98 11.34 7.83
CA ILE A 257 -6.48 12.47 7.04
C ILE A 257 -4.98 12.28 6.72
N ILE A 258 -4.17 11.93 7.72
CA ILE A 258 -2.73 11.67 7.54
C ILE A 258 -2.52 10.54 6.53
N LYS A 259 -3.29 9.46 6.66
CA LYS A 259 -3.25 8.32 5.73
C LYS A 259 -3.48 8.77 4.28
N LEU A 260 -4.56 9.52 4.01
CA LEU A 260 -4.86 10.02 2.67
C LEU A 260 -3.77 10.98 2.18
N ALA A 261 -3.29 11.88 3.04
CA ALA A 261 -2.23 12.82 2.71
C ALA A 261 -0.92 12.11 2.32
N LEU A 262 -0.54 11.03 3.01
CA LEU A 262 0.66 10.25 2.69
C LEU A 262 0.56 9.56 1.33
N ILE A 263 -0.59 8.98 1.00
CA ILE A 263 -0.83 8.35 -0.31
C ILE A 263 -0.69 9.42 -1.41
N VAL A 264 -1.41 10.54 -1.28
CA VAL A 264 -1.37 11.63 -2.27
C VAL A 264 0.04 12.21 -2.40
N TRP A 265 0.73 12.43 -1.29
CA TRP A 265 2.11 12.95 -1.29
C TRP A 265 3.09 12.02 -2.00
N ALA A 266 3.02 10.71 -1.73
CA ALA A 266 3.88 9.73 -2.39
C ALA A 266 3.65 9.74 -3.90
N CYS A 267 2.38 9.70 -4.33
CA CYS A 267 1.99 9.72 -5.75
C CYS A 267 2.44 11.01 -6.44
N GLU A 268 2.16 12.18 -5.84
CA GLU A 268 2.46 13.47 -6.45
C GLU A 268 3.97 13.66 -6.59
N THR A 269 4.75 13.31 -5.57
CA THR A 269 6.20 13.44 -5.65
C THR A 269 6.83 12.44 -6.62
N CYS A 270 6.27 11.25 -6.79
CA CYS A 270 6.70 10.30 -7.83
C CYS A 270 6.38 10.83 -9.24
N LYS A 271 5.18 11.39 -9.45
CA LYS A 271 4.78 12.01 -10.71
C LYS A 271 5.70 13.17 -11.09
N ASN A 272 6.00 14.05 -10.13
CA ASN A 272 6.86 15.21 -10.35
C ASN A 272 8.28 14.77 -10.73
N GLN A 273 8.82 13.74 -10.08
CA GLN A 273 10.13 13.20 -10.43
C GLN A 273 10.15 12.60 -11.85
N ALA A 274 9.07 11.92 -12.26
CA ALA A 274 8.97 11.39 -13.62
C ALA A 274 8.86 12.50 -14.68
N GLN A 275 8.18 13.62 -14.35
CA GLN A 275 8.07 14.78 -15.23
C GLN A 275 9.40 15.55 -15.37
N GLU A 276 10.19 15.63 -14.29
CA GLU A 276 11.52 16.27 -14.30
C GLU A 276 12.48 15.62 -15.30
N ILE A 277 12.36 14.31 -15.54
CA ILE A 277 13.16 13.64 -16.58
C ILE A 277 12.92 14.27 -17.96
N ARG A 278 11.69 14.71 -18.27
CA ARG A 278 11.38 15.35 -19.55
C ARG A 278 12.10 16.69 -19.70
N THR A 279 12.19 17.48 -18.63
CA THR A 279 12.90 18.76 -18.67
C THR A 279 14.40 18.53 -18.87
N THR A 280 14.99 17.61 -18.12
CA THR A 280 16.41 17.23 -18.27
C THR A 280 16.72 16.69 -19.67
N ILE A 281 15.81 15.91 -20.27
CA ILE A 281 15.96 15.45 -21.66
C ILE A 281 16.01 16.65 -22.64
N HIS A 282 15.17 17.66 -22.45
CA HIS A 282 15.20 18.87 -23.27
C HIS A 282 16.52 19.65 -23.12
N ASP A 283 17.07 19.71 -21.91
CA ASP A 283 18.34 20.39 -21.64
C ASP A 283 19.53 19.64 -22.29
N VAL A 284 19.55 18.31 -22.21
CA VAL A 284 20.51 17.44 -22.94
C VAL A 284 20.41 17.63 -24.46
N LEU A 285 19.21 17.75 -25.01
CA LEU A 285 18.99 17.99 -26.44
C LEU A 285 19.50 19.35 -26.91
N ASN A 286 19.34 20.38 -26.07
CA ASN A 286 19.79 21.73 -26.37
C ASN A 286 21.31 21.88 -26.27
N SER A 287 21.94 21.13 -25.35
CA SER A 287 23.40 21.17 -25.14
C SER A 287 24.18 20.33 -26.16
N THR A 288 23.57 19.35 -26.82
CA THR A 288 24.25 18.53 -27.85
C THR A 288 24.22 19.17 -29.24
N LYS A 289 25.38 19.19 -29.91
CA LYS A 289 25.50 19.50 -31.35
C LYS A 289 25.53 18.24 -32.23
N ASP A 290 25.64 17.06 -31.62
CA ASP A 290 25.71 15.79 -32.35
C ASP A 290 24.30 15.38 -32.83
N GLU A 291 24.13 15.36 -34.15
CA GLU A 291 22.88 15.03 -34.82
C GLU A 291 22.45 13.57 -34.57
N GLN A 292 23.40 12.66 -34.32
CA GLN A 292 23.12 11.28 -33.97
C GLN A 292 22.51 11.18 -32.57
N ILE A 293 22.98 11.98 -31.61
CA ILE A 293 22.38 12.05 -30.27
C ILE A 293 20.98 12.70 -30.33
N LYS A 294 20.80 13.75 -31.15
CA LYS A 294 19.47 14.37 -31.37
C LYS A 294 18.44 13.41 -31.95
N ASN A 295 18.86 12.52 -32.85
CA ASN A 295 17.97 11.55 -33.49
C ASN A 295 17.58 10.38 -32.57
N GLU A 296 18.30 10.16 -31.47
CA GLU A 296 18.14 8.97 -30.61
C GLU A 296 17.32 9.23 -29.33
N VAL A 297 17.28 10.49 -28.91
CA VAL A 297 16.42 11.01 -27.84
C VAL A 297 14.98 11.08 -28.33
#